data_AF-A0A2M9ZSR5-F1
#
_entry.id   AF-A0A2M9ZSR5-F1
#
_cell.length_a   1.000
_cell.length_b   1.000
_cell.length_c   1.000
_cell.angle_alpha   90.00
_cell.angle_beta   90.00
_cell.angle_gamma   90.00
#
_symmetry.space_group_name_H-M   'P 1'
#
loop_
_entity.id
_entity.type
_entity.pdbx_description
1 polymer ?
#
loop_
_entity_poly.entity_id
_entity_poly.type
_entity_poly.pdbx_seq_one_letter_code
_entity_poly.pdbx_strand_id
1 'polypeptide(L)'
;MNRYNLSLTLGLVLTTLCVDAETKKHGDFAYNEFVYIPIEKIIRLKLGEETFERIESSFGKKIYAETIYGDYTLPIKIEGNYYPVDRIVSYFGTLSNKSEKDDGKNIIRKIQTDERQTVSLFFYRNQLIDFSVYQEVRIGPKGKNIVLGKNATKDVLEKHRKRKGHIGWLWPEAYCDGKYYYTKSGQLEKLKEDYWVAHAEPCAWESPDFENELKKDGYYERKKEMDSGDFSYLKKVQAKAKKWVEVPGT
;
A
#
# COMPACT_ATOMS: atom_id res chain seq x y z
N MET A 1 13.36 64.53 -7.82
CA MET A 1 13.73 63.10 -7.97
C MET A 1 13.48 62.39 -6.65
N ASN A 2 12.29 61.79 -6.51
CA ASN A 2 11.83 61.16 -5.27
C ASN A 2 12.20 59.66 -5.22
N ARG A 3 12.99 59.28 -4.23
CA ARG A 3 13.50 57.90 -3.99
C ARG A 3 12.60 57.05 -3.07
N TYR A 4 11.27 57.16 -3.16
CA TYR A 4 10.35 56.50 -2.22
C TYR A 4 9.27 55.59 -2.83
N ASN A 5 9.38 55.20 -4.10
CA ASN A 5 8.34 54.37 -4.76
C ASN A 5 8.79 52.98 -5.22
N LEU A 6 9.95 52.47 -4.77
CA LEU A 6 10.45 51.14 -5.20
C LEU A 6 10.51 50.08 -4.10
N SER A 7 9.95 50.34 -2.91
CA SER A 7 9.98 49.39 -1.78
C SER A 7 8.61 48.82 -1.40
N LEU A 8 7.52 49.23 -2.06
CA LEU A 8 6.18 48.73 -1.72
C LEU A 8 5.70 47.58 -2.62
N THR A 9 6.35 47.33 -3.75
CA THR A 9 5.97 46.26 -4.70
C THR A 9 6.73 44.95 -4.51
N LEU A 10 7.73 44.91 -3.62
CA LEU A 10 8.48 43.67 -3.32
C LEU A 10 7.97 42.94 -2.06
N GLY A 11 7.15 43.61 -1.23
CA GLY A 11 6.57 43.03 -0.01
C GLY A 11 5.27 42.24 -0.20
N LEU A 12 4.68 42.26 -1.40
CA LEU A 12 3.36 41.68 -1.68
C LEU A 12 3.38 40.44 -2.59
N VAL A 13 4.57 39.97 -3.00
CA VAL A 13 4.73 38.79 -3.87
C VAL A 13 5.19 37.54 -3.10
N LEU A 14 5.48 37.66 -1.80
CA LEU A 14 5.99 36.55 -0.97
C LEU A 14 4.95 35.88 -0.06
N THR A 15 3.68 36.31 -0.07
CA THR A 15 2.64 35.76 0.82
C THR A 15 1.55 34.95 0.12
N THR A 16 1.61 34.73 -1.19
CA THR A 16 0.56 34.03 -1.95
C THR A 16 0.95 32.67 -2.53
N LEU A 17 2.10 32.09 -2.12
CA LEU A 17 2.49 30.72 -2.51
C LEU A 17 2.43 29.70 -1.37
N CYS A 18 1.94 30.06 -0.18
CA CYS A 18 1.34 29.07 0.71
C CYS A 18 -0.09 28.81 0.22
N VAL A 19 -0.20 28.17 -0.95
CA VAL A 19 -1.39 27.38 -1.22
C VAL A 19 -1.34 26.30 -0.15
N ASP A 20 -2.21 26.42 0.85
CA ASP A 20 -2.50 25.35 1.79
C ASP A 20 -2.83 24.12 0.96
N ALA A 21 -1.83 23.29 0.69
CA ALA A 21 -2.06 21.90 0.37
C ALA A 21 -2.74 21.36 1.62
N GLU A 22 -4.09 21.31 1.60
CA GLU A 22 -4.86 20.70 2.67
C GLU A 22 -4.15 19.42 3.06
N THR A 23 -3.66 19.37 4.30
CA THR A 23 -3.04 18.17 4.82
C THR A 23 -4.09 17.07 4.70
N LYS A 24 -3.87 16.13 3.78
CA LYS A 24 -4.76 14.98 3.55
C LYS A 24 -5.16 14.41 4.92
N LYS A 25 -6.47 14.27 5.17
CA LYS A 25 -6.94 13.87 6.49
C LYS A 25 -6.51 12.43 6.73
N HIS A 26 -6.21 12.13 7.99
CA HIS A 26 -5.82 10.77 8.37
C HIS A 26 -6.97 9.79 8.06
N GLY A 27 -6.62 8.63 7.53
CA GLY A 27 -7.60 7.60 7.16
C GLY A 27 -8.44 7.88 5.91
N ASP A 28 -8.09 8.88 5.08
CA ASP A 28 -8.79 9.13 3.82
C ASP A 28 -8.49 8.04 2.78
N PHE A 29 -9.55 7.44 2.21
CA PHE A 29 -9.46 6.51 1.07
C PHE A 29 -9.83 7.24 -0.23
N ALA A 30 -8.93 7.25 -1.20
CA ALA A 30 -9.21 7.72 -2.56
C ALA A 30 -9.12 6.55 -3.55
N TYR A 31 -10.22 6.26 -4.25
CA TYR A 31 -10.26 5.28 -5.33
C TYR A 31 -10.12 5.98 -6.68
N ASN A 32 -9.05 5.68 -7.42
CA ASN A 32 -8.90 6.09 -8.83
C ASN A 32 -8.66 4.89 -9.74
N GLU A 33 -8.66 5.18 -11.04
CA GLU A 33 -8.53 4.25 -12.18
C GLU A 33 -7.55 3.08 -11.97
N PHE A 34 -7.88 1.95 -12.59
CA PHE A 34 -7.10 0.71 -12.48
C PHE A 34 -5.85 0.72 -13.37
N VAL A 35 -4.65 0.71 -12.77
CA VAL A 35 -3.35 0.65 -13.44
C VAL A 35 -2.62 -0.64 -13.07
N TYR A 36 -2.35 -1.48 -14.07
CA TYR A 36 -1.51 -2.66 -13.90
C TYR A 36 -0.03 -2.26 -13.88
N ILE A 37 0.69 -2.63 -12.82
CA ILE A 37 2.09 -2.26 -12.64
C ILE A 37 2.97 -3.46 -13.04
N PRO A 38 3.82 -3.33 -14.07
CA PRO A 38 4.74 -4.40 -14.46
C PRO A 38 5.61 -4.85 -13.29
N ILE A 39 5.73 -6.16 -13.10
CA ILE A 39 6.44 -6.75 -11.95
C ILE A 39 7.91 -6.32 -11.90
N GLU A 40 8.51 -6.08 -13.07
CA GLU A 40 9.90 -5.63 -13.21
C GLU A 40 10.11 -4.24 -12.61
N LYS A 41 9.08 -3.38 -12.61
CA LYS A 41 9.15 -2.09 -11.92
C LYS A 41 9.15 -2.26 -10.40
N ILE A 42 8.38 -3.21 -9.89
CA ILE A 42 8.24 -3.49 -8.46
C ILE A 42 9.53 -4.13 -7.92
N ILE A 43 10.09 -5.11 -8.62
CA ILE A 43 11.33 -5.82 -8.22
C ILE A 43 12.53 -4.86 -8.12
N ARG A 44 12.53 -3.76 -8.88
CA ARG A 44 13.60 -2.77 -8.87
C ARG A 44 13.50 -1.75 -7.74
N LEU A 45 12.38 -1.70 -7.01
CA LEU A 45 12.22 -0.79 -5.88
C LEU A 45 13.25 -1.11 -4.80
N LYS A 46 13.82 -0.07 -4.20
CA LYS A 46 14.83 -0.18 -3.14
C LYS A 46 14.27 0.31 -1.81
N LEU A 47 14.29 -0.57 -0.82
CA LEU A 47 13.79 -0.24 0.52
C LEU A 47 14.73 0.76 1.20
N GLY A 48 14.17 1.81 1.79
CA GLY A 48 14.91 2.90 2.44
C GLY A 48 15.58 3.89 1.49
N GLU A 49 15.40 3.75 0.17
CA GLU A 49 15.95 4.68 -0.84
C GLU A 49 14.86 5.30 -1.71
N GLU A 50 13.83 4.53 -2.06
CA GLU A 50 12.72 5.02 -2.87
C GLU A 50 11.75 5.86 -2.04
N THR A 51 11.39 7.03 -2.57
CA THR A 51 10.40 7.90 -1.96
C THR A 51 9.04 7.74 -2.61
N PHE A 52 7.98 8.09 -1.88
CA PHE A 52 6.62 8.09 -2.45
C PHE A 52 6.55 8.89 -3.76
N GLU A 53 7.14 10.10 -3.80
CA GLU A 53 7.14 10.96 -4.99
C GLU A 53 7.86 10.33 -6.19
N ARG A 54 8.99 9.63 -5.96
CA ARG A 54 9.71 8.93 -7.03
C ARG A 54 8.90 7.77 -7.58
N ILE A 55 8.26 7.00 -6.70
CA ILE A 55 7.42 5.88 -7.11
C ILE A 55 6.18 6.38 -7.83
N GLU A 56 5.48 7.39 -7.30
CA GLU A 56 4.31 8.00 -7.94
C GLU A 56 4.67 8.54 -9.34
N SER A 57 5.84 9.17 -9.50
CA SER A 57 6.32 9.63 -10.81
C SER A 57 6.59 8.47 -11.78
N SER A 58 7.01 7.31 -11.28
CA SER A 58 7.35 6.12 -12.09
C SER A 58 6.14 5.23 -12.42
N PHE A 59 5.19 5.11 -11.48
CA PHE A 59 4.02 4.24 -11.56
C PHE A 59 2.79 4.99 -12.08
N GLY A 60 2.77 6.31 -11.89
CA GLY A 60 1.66 7.21 -12.22
C GLY A 60 0.89 7.63 -10.97
N LYS A 61 0.13 8.73 -11.07
CA LYS A 61 -0.65 9.30 -9.95
C LYS A 61 -1.98 8.57 -9.67
N LYS A 62 -2.31 7.55 -10.46
CA LYS A 62 -3.57 6.82 -10.37
C LYS A 62 -3.46 5.75 -9.30
N ILE A 63 -3.78 6.15 -8.07
CA ILE A 63 -3.74 5.31 -6.87
C ILE A 63 -5.14 4.76 -6.61
N TYR A 64 -5.24 3.46 -6.35
CA TYR A 64 -6.51 2.79 -6.04
C TYR A 64 -6.91 2.96 -4.57
N ALA A 65 -5.95 2.96 -3.66
CA ALA A 65 -6.21 3.28 -2.27
C ALA A 65 -4.96 3.94 -1.67
N GLU A 66 -5.17 4.95 -0.86
CA GLU A 66 -4.14 5.54 -0.02
C GLU A 66 -4.68 5.54 1.41
N THR A 67 -3.80 5.38 2.39
CA THR A 67 -4.15 5.57 3.79
C THR A 67 -2.97 6.22 4.48
N ILE A 68 -3.23 7.37 5.13
CA ILE A 68 -2.22 8.12 5.89
C ILE A 68 -2.57 7.99 7.36
N TYR A 69 -1.69 7.34 8.11
CA TYR A 69 -1.86 7.07 9.54
C TYR A 69 -1.28 8.17 10.42
N GLY A 70 -0.34 8.98 9.89
CA GLY A 70 0.23 10.13 10.60
C GLY A 70 0.89 9.72 11.91
N ASP A 71 0.44 10.32 13.02
CA ASP A 71 0.96 10.04 14.37
C ASP A 71 0.63 8.62 14.87
N TYR A 72 -0.33 7.93 14.23
CA TYR A 72 -0.75 6.58 14.58
C TYR A 72 0.03 5.52 13.80
N THR A 73 1.36 5.61 13.83
CA THR A 73 2.26 4.75 13.05
C THR A 73 1.99 3.27 13.34
N LEU A 74 1.77 2.50 12.27
CA LEU A 74 1.49 1.07 12.36
C LEU A 74 2.78 0.27 12.58
N PRO A 75 2.80 -0.67 13.53
CA PRO A 75 3.86 -1.67 13.63
C PRO A 75 3.59 -2.84 12.66
N ILE A 76 4.20 -2.82 11.47
CA ILE A 76 4.04 -3.88 10.46
C ILE A 76 5.22 -4.87 10.53
N LYS A 77 4.89 -6.16 10.55
CA LYS A 77 5.90 -7.23 10.63
C LYS A 77 6.46 -7.55 9.23
N ILE A 78 7.75 -7.31 9.03
CA ILE A 78 8.48 -7.58 7.79
C ILE A 78 9.65 -8.51 8.11
N GLU A 79 9.69 -9.68 7.46
CA GLU A 79 10.75 -10.69 7.67
C GLU A 79 11.05 -10.95 9.16
N GLY A 80 10.01 -11.06 9.97
CA GLY A 80 10.09 -11.41 11.38
C GLY A 80 10.19 -10.24 12.37
N ASN A 81 10.45 -9.01 11.90
CA ASN A 81 10.62 -7.84 12.78
C ASN A 81 9.57 -6.76 12.49
N TYR A 82 9.17 -5.95 13.47
CA TYR A 82 8.20 -4.87 13.30
C TYR A 82 8.84 -3.56 12.85
N TYR A 83 8.25 -2.91 11.86
CA TYR A 83 8.70 -1.61 11.35
C TYR A 83 7.57 -0.60 11.38
N PRO A 84 7.86 0.67 11.66
CA PRO A 84 6.84 1.71 11.69
C PRO A 84 6.39 2.03 10.27
N VAL A 85 5.09 2.25 10.08
CA VAL A 85 4.46 2.64 8.80
C VAL A 85 3.51 3.79 9.06
N ASP A 86 3.65 4.89 8.32
CA ASP A 86 2.77 6.06 8.45
C ASP A 86 1.90 6.29 7.21
N ARG A 87 2.17 5.59 6.11
CA ARG A 87 1.40 5.67 4.87
C ARG A 87 1.42 4.35 4.11
N ILE A 88 0.28 3.94 3.59
CA ILE A 88 0.15 2.81 2.68
C ILE A 88 -0.51 3.29 1.39
N VAL A 89 0.02 2.86 0.25
CA VAL A 89 -0.49 3.22 -1.09
C VAL A 89 -0.64 1.96 -1.91
N SER A 90 -1.84 1.73 -2.43
CA SER A 90 -2.15 0.58 -3.26
C SER A 90 -2.50 1.01 -4.68
N TYR A 91 -1.84 0.39 -5.65
CA TYR A 91 -2.21 0.43 -7.07
C TYR A 91 -2.98 -0.84 -7.40
N PHE A 92 -4.15 -0.71 -8.03
CA PHE A 92 -4.92 -1.86 -8.51
C PHE A 92 -4.95 -1.84 -10.02
N GLY A 93 -4.72 -2.98 -10.66
CA GLY A 93 -4.75 -3.12 -12.12
C GLY A 93 -5.47 -4.38 -12.57
N THR A 94 -5.94 -4.36 -13.82
CA THR A 94 -6.51 -5.54 -14.45
C THR A 94 -5.93 -5.74 -15.85
N LEU A 95 -5.71 -7.00 -16.24
CA LEU A 95 -5.50 -7.36 -17.64
C LEU A 95 -6.78 -8.02 -18.13
N SER A 96 -7.34 -7.48 -19.22
CA SER A 96 -8.59 -7.97 -19.78
C SER A 96 -8.48 -8.15 -21.29
N ASN A 97 -8.89 -9.32 -21.78
CA ASN A 97 -9.07 -9.56 -23.19
C ASN A 97 -10.43 -9.00 -23.67
N LYS A 98 -10.39 -8.25 -24.75
CA LYS A 98 -11.58 -7.72 -25.43
C LYS A 98 -11.78 -8.50 -26.72
N SER A 99 -13.00 -8.97 -26.94
CA SER A 99 -13.41 -9.58 -28.21
C SER A 99 -14.68 -8.92 -28.71
N GLU A 100 -14.75 -8.76 -30.02
CA GLU A 100 -15.92 -8.27 -30.73
C GLU A 100 -16.27 -9.29 -31.81
N LYS A 101 -17.55 -9.64 -31.92
CA LYS A 101 -18.07 -10.49 -32.97
C LYS A 101 -19.31 -9.83 -33.56
N ASP A 102 -19.27 -9.60 -34.87
CA ASP A 102 -20.43 -9.21 -35.65
C ASP A 102 -21.04 -10.47 -36.29
N ASP A 103 -22.33 -10.71 -36.07
CA ASP A 103 -23.07 -11.81 -36.69
C ASP A 103 -23.97 -11.37 -37.86
N GLY A 104 -23.81 -10.13 -38.31
CA GLY A 104 -24.60 -9.51 -39.38
C GLY A 104 -25.95 -8.95 -38.90
N LYS A 105 -26.31 -9.15 -37.63
CA LYS A 105 -27.52 -8.58 -36.98
C LYS A 105 -27.18 -7.78 -35.72
N ASN A 106 -26.16 -8.22 -34.97
CA ASN A 106 -25.72 -7.60 -33.73
C ASN A 106 -24.19 -7.57 -33.62
N ILE A 107 -23.68 -6.51 -33.02
CA ILE A 107 -22.29 -6.44 -32.57
C ILE A 107 -22.23 -6.94 -31.12
N ILE A 108 -21.64 -8.11 -30.91
CA ILE A 108 -21.44 -8.71 -29.59
C ILE A 108 -20.05 -8.37 -29.09
N ARG A 109 -19.96 -7.54 -28.05
CA ARG A 109 -18.71 -7.20 -27.36
C ARG A 109 -18.60 -8.00 -26.06
N LYS A 110 -17.45 -8.61 -25.82
CA LYS A 110 -17.13 -9.32 -24.57
C LYS A 110 -15.81 -8.81 -24.00
N ILE A 111 -15.83 -8.50 -22.71
CA ILE A 111 -14.64 -8.19 -21.92
C ILE A 111 -14.49 -9.31 -20.90
N GLN A 112 -13.34 -9.97 -20.90
CA GLN A 112 -12.98 -10.96 -19.89
C GLN A 112 -11.75 -10.47 -19.16
N THR A 113 -11.86 -10.26 -17.85
CA THR A 113 -10.70 -9.99 -17.00
C THR A 113 -9.97 -11.29 -16.72
N ASP A 114 -8.74 -11.38 -17.17
CA ASP A 114 -7.91 -12.57 -17.02
C ASP A 114 -7.01 -12.47 -15.79
N GLU A 115 -6.56 -11.25 -15.46
CA GLU A 115 -5.75 -11.02 -14.26
C GLU A 115 -6.20 -9.78 -13.49
N ARG A 116 -6.02 -9.85 -12.18
CA ARG A 116 -6.11 -8.71 -11.26
C ARG A 116 -4.81 -8.64 -10.48
N GLN A 117 -4.34 -7.43 -10.23
CA GLN A 117 -3.13 -7.19 -9.45
C GLN A 117 -3.37 -6.03 -8.51
N THR A 118 -2.95 -6.17 -7.27
CA THR A 118 -2.81 -5.05 -6.34
C THR A 118 -1.38 -5.00 -5.83
N VAL A 119 -0.75 -3.83 -5.97
CA VAL A 119 0.59 -3.54 -5.46
C VAL A 119 0.41 -2.56 -4.31
N SER A 120 0.60 -3.04 -3.09
CA SER A 120 0.53 -2.22 -1.87
C SER A 120 1.94 -1.88 -1.42
N LEU A 121 2.21 -0.59 -1.26
CA LEU A 121 3.49 -0.02 -0.90
C LEU A 121 3.37 0.61 0.48
N PHE A 122 4.30 0.27 1.37
CA PHE A 122 4.32 0.71 2.75
C PHE A 122 5.41 1.76 2.89
N PHE A 123 5.09 2.87 3.54
CA PHE A 123 6.00 4.00 3.71
C PHE A 123 6.12 4.41 5.17
N TYR A 124 7.29 4.95 5.49
CA TYR A 124 7.54 5.67 6.73
C TYR A 124 8.38 6.90 6.44
N ARG A 125 7.94 8.08 6.90
CA ARG A 125 8.62 9.36 6.65
C ARG A 125 8.98 9.54 5.17
N ASN A 126 8.02 9.23 4.30
CA ASN A 126 8.13 9.30 2.84
C ASN A 126 9.06 8.25 2.18
N GLN A 127 9.71 7.37 2.94
CA GLN A 127 10.59 6.32 2.42
C GLN A 127 9.86 4.98 2.34
N LEU A 128 10.08 4.25 1.25
CA LEU A 128 9.53 2.90 1.05
C LEU A 128 10.18 1.95 2.05
N ILE A 129 9.37 1.32 2.90
CA ILE A 129 9.84 0.34 3.88
C ILE A 129 9.55 -1.09 3.45
N ASP A 130 8.48 -1.29 2.67
CA ASP A 130 8.09 -2.59 2.15
C ASP A 130 7.09 -2.51 1.00
N PHE A 131 6.79 -3.66 0.41
CA PHE A 131 5.68 -3.84 -0.52
C PHE A 131 5.10 -5.26 -0.45
N SER A 132 3.84 -5.37 -0.88
CA SER A 132 3.08 -6.60 -1.03
C SER A 132 2.39 -6.61 -2.40
N VAL A 133 2.43 -7.73 -3.11
CA VAL A 133 1.77 -7.90 -4.40
C VAL A 133 0.77 -9.02 -4.29
N TYR A 134 -0.49 -8.67 -4.44
CA TYR A 134 -1.58 -9.61 -4.64
C TYR A 134 -1.80 -9.75 -6.14
N GLN A 135 -1.77 -10.96 -6.68
CA GLN A 135 -2.08 -11.24 -8.07
C GLN A 135 -3.07 -12.39 -8.14
N GLU A 136 -4.21 -12.17 -8.78
CA GLU A 136 -5.16 -13.22 -9.13
C GLU A 136 -5.14 -13.47 -10.64
N VAL A 137 -5.19 -14.73 -11.01
CA VAL A 137 -5.32 -15.18 -12.40
C VAL A 137 -6.60 -16.00 -12.51
N ARG A 138 -7.43 -15.66 -13.49
CA ARG A 138 -8.64 -16.42 -13.83
C ARG A 138 -8.29 -17.51 -14.83
N ILE A 139 -8.56 -18.76 -14.45
CA ILE A 139 -8.27 -19.94 -15.27
C ILE A 139 -9.54 -20.73 -15.59
N GLY A 140 -9.45 -21.55 -16.64
CA GLY A 140 -10.54 -22.40 -17.11
C GLY A 140 -11.58 -21.69 -17.99
N PRO A 141 -12.62 -22.42 -18.47
CA PRO A 141 -13.59 -21.89 -19.41
C PRO A 141 -14.33 -20.67 -18.82
N LYS A 142 -14.23 -19.52 -19.50
CA LYS A 142 -14.81 -18.23 -19.07
C LYS A 142 -14.26 -17.69 -17.73
N GLY A 143 -13.08 -18.14 -17.29
CA GLY A 143 -12.42 -17.64 -16.07
C GLY A 143 -13.18 -17.97 -14.78
N LYS A 144 -13.78 -19.16 -14.69
CA LYS A 144 -14.58 -19.59 -13.52
C LYS A 144 -13.74 -19.87 -12.28
N ASN A 145 -12.47 -20.24 -12.43
CA ASN A 145 -11.59 -20.55 -11.32
C ASN A 145 -10.60 -19.40 -11.11
N ILE A 146 -10.33 -19.06 -9.86
CA ILE A 146 -9.35 -18.02 -9.50
C ILE A 146 -8.21 -18.68 -8.75
N VAL A 147 -6.99 -18.38 -9.14
CA VAL A 147 -5.77 -18.83 -8.46
C VAL A 147 -4.85 -17.64 -8.20
N LEU A 148 -3.98 -17.75 -7.19
CA LEU A 148 -2.91 -16.79 -7.03
C LEU A 148 -1.90 -16.92 -8.16
N GLY A 149 -1.54 -15.78 -8.75
CA GLY A 149 -0.52 -15.69 -9.79
C GLY A 149 0.89 -15.88 -9.26
N LYS A 150 1.84 -16.13 -10.17
CA LYS A 150 3.26 -16.32 -9.84
C LYS A 150 3.92 -15.07 -9.24
N ASN A 151 3.34 -13.88 -9.47
CA ASN A 151 3.80 -12.62 -8.92
C ASN A 151 3.04 -12.26 -7.63
N ALA A 152 2.48 -13.23 -6.90
CA ALA A 152 1.97 -13.01 -5.55
C ALA A 152 3.11 -13.10 -4.52
N THR A 153 3.23 -12.11 -3.63
CA THR A 153 4.31 -12.08 -2.63
C THR A 153 4.11 -13.15 -1.56
N LYS A 154 5.19 -13.51 -0.87
CA LYS A 154 5.20 -14.57 0.15
C LYS A 154 4.14 -14.35 1.25
N ASP A 155 3.97 -13.13 1.75
CA ASP A 155 2.96 -12.76 2.75
C ASP A 155 1.53 -13.05 2.26
N VAL A 156 1.25 -12.73 0.99
CA VAL A 156 -0.01 -13.02 0.33
C VAL A 156 -0.24 -14.53 0.23
N LEU A 157 0.77 -15.28 -0.22
CA LEU A 157 0.71 -16.74 -0.36
C LEU A 157 0.47 -17.42 0.99
N GLU A 158 1.18 -17.00 2.04
CA GLU A 158 1.04 -17.54 3.39
C GLU A 158 -0.34 -17.26 3.98
N LYS A 159 -0.84 -16.03 3.88
CA LYS A 159 -2.18 -15.68 4.36
C LYS A 159 -3.26 -16.41 3.56
N HIS A 160 -3.14 -16.48 2.24
CA HIS A 160 -4.09 -17.20 1.38
C HIS A 160 -4.16 -18.69 1.76
N ARG A 161 -3.02 -19.34 2.02
CA ARG A 161 -2.98 -20.72 2.53
C ARG A 161 -3.64 -20.85 3.90
N LYS A 162 -3.29 -19.96 4.84
CA LYS A 162 -3.87 -19.95 6.20
C LYS A 162 -5.40 -19.80 6.17
N ARG A 163 -5.92 -18.95 5.26
CA ARG A 163 -7.35 -18.66 5.10
C ARG A 163 -8.06 -19.52 4.06
N LYS A 164 -7.43 -20.59 3.56
CA LYS A 164 -8.00 -21.52 2.57
C LYS A 164 -8.61 -20.82 1.35
N GLY A 165 -7.97 -19.73 0.90
CA GLY A 165 -8.32 -19.03 -0.34
C GLY A 165 -8.96 -17.65 -0.20
N HIS A 166 -9.45 -17.26 0.97
CA HIS A 166 -10.12 -15.97 1.12
C HIS A 166 -9.20 -14.90 1.75
N ILE A 167 -8.67 -14.01 0.91
CA ILE A 167 -7.97 -12.80 1.33
C ILE A 167 -8.54 -11.59 0.58
N GLY A 168 -8.52 -10.41 1.22
CA GLY A 168 -8.99 -9.17 0.61
C GLY A 168 -8.13 -8.75 -0.58
N TRP A 169 -8.67 -7.89 -1.44
CA TRP A 169 -8.00 -7.44 -2.66
C TRP A 169 -6.84 -6.45 -2.44
N LEU A 170 -6.65 -5.96 -1.22
CA LEU A 170 -5.54 -5.07 -0.86
C LEU A 170 -4.32 -5.91 -0.41
N TRP A 171 -3.69 -5.54 0.70
CA TRP A 171 -2.69 -6.37 1.35
C TRP A 171 -3.35 -7.27 2.42
N PRO A 172 -2.72 -8.41 2.78
CA PRO A 172 -3.29 -9.42 3.68
C PRO A 172 -3.84 -8.91 5.02
N GLU A 173 -3.26 -7.83 5.55
CA GLU A 173 -3.55 -7.29 6.88
C GLU A 173 -4.28 -5.93 6.85
N ALA A 174 -4.82 -5.51 5.69
CA ALA A 174 -5.47 -4.19 5.54
C ALA A 174 -6.57 -3.91 6.57
N TYR A 175 -7.34 -4.95 6.92
CA TYR A 175 -8.37 -4.84 7.96
C TYR A 175 -7.75 -4.63 9.36
N CYS A 176 -6.64 -5.30 9.68
CA CYS A 176 -5.97 -5.15 10.97
C CYS A 176 -5.37 -3.76 11.14
N ASP A 177 -4.88 -3.19 10.05
CA ASP A 177 -4.30 -1.85 10.02
C ASP A 177 -5.38 -0.78 10.19
N GLY A 178 -6.52 -0.94 9.52
CA GLY A 178 -7.69 -0.09 9.73
C GLY A 178 -8.20 -0.17 11.18
N LYS A 179 -8.31 -1.38 11.74
CA LYS A 179 -8.74 -1.60 13.12
C LYS A 179 -7.78 -0.97 14.13
N TYR A 180 -6.46 -1.12 13.92
CA TYR A 180 -5.43 -0.50 14.76
C TYR A 180 -5.61 1.02 14.76
N TYR A 181 -5.71 1.62 13.57
CA TYR A 181 -5.88 3.06 13.41
C TYR A 181 -7.12 3.58 14.13
N TYR A 182 -8.31 3.04 13.84
CA TYR A 182 -9.55 3.50 14.48
C TYR A 182 -9.52 3.36 16.00
N THR A 183 -8.88 2.30 16.50
CA THR A 183 -8.70 2.09 17.94
C THR A 183 -7.78 3.15 18.54
N LYS A 184 -6.60 3.39 17.95
CA LYS A 184 -5.60 4.33 18.48
C LYS A 184 -6.01 5.79 18.31
N SER A 185 -6.79 6.12 17.28
CA SER A 185 -7.30 7.47 17.05
C SER A 185 -8.60 7.77 17.83
N GLY A 186 -9.12 6.83 18.63
CA GLY A 186 -10.38 7.02 19.37
C GLY A 186 -11.64 7.05 18.49
N GLN A 187 -11.57 6.55 17.25
CA GLN A 187 -12.68 6.53 16.27
C GLN A 187 -13.43 5.18 16.30
N LEU A 188 -13.65 4.61 17.49
CA LEU A 188 -14.26 3.30 17.66
C LEU A 188 -15.69 3.19 17.10
N GLU A 189 -16.43 4.29 17.00
CA GLU A 189 -17.77 4.26 16.39
C GLU A 189 -17.70 3.99 14.88
N LYS A 190 -16.71 4.55 14.15
CA LYS A 190 -16.48 4.22 12.74
C LYS A 190 -16.12 2.75 12.54
N LEU A 191 -15.40 2.16 13.50
CA LEU A 191 -15.07 0.75 13.50
C LEU A 191 -16.32 -0.14 13.59
N LYS A 192 -17.34 0.27 14.37
CA LYS A 192 -18.61 -0.49 14.50
C LYS A 192 -19.48 -0.40 13.25
N GLU A 193 -19.41 0.73 12.55
CA GLU A 193 -20.11 0.94 11.28
C GLU A 193 -19.47 0.14 10.14
N ASP A 194 -18.14 -0.07 10.19
CA ASP A 194 -17.42 -0.90 9.24
C ASP A 194 -17.58 -2.39 9.57
N TYR A 195 -18.63 -2.98 8.98
CA TYR A 195 -18.98 -4.40 9.16
C TYR A 195 -17.79 -5.35 8.96
N TRP A 196 -16.93 -5.08 7.98
CA TRP A 196 -15.80 -5.95 7.64
C TRP A 196 -14.70 -5.90 8.70
N VAL A 197 -14.48 -4.73 9.30
CA VAL A 197 -13.44 -4.55 10.32
C VAL A 197 -13.96 -4.97 11.71
N ALA A 198 -15.25 -4.76 12.00
CA ALA A 198 -15.89 -5.17 13.25
C ALA A 198 -15.95 -6.70 13.44
N HIS A 199 -16.09 -7.47 12.36
CA HIS A 199 -16.24 -8.94 12.39
C HIS A 199 -14.97 -9.70 11.97
N ALA A 200 -13.84 -9.00 11.85
CA ALA A 200 -12.59 -9.61 11.44
C ALA A 200 -11.96 -10.47 12.54
N GLU A 201 -11.11 -11.42 12.12
CA GLU A 201 -10.30 -12.23 13.04
C GLU A 201 -9.41 -11.35 13.94
N PRO A 202 -9.04 -11.81 15.16
CA PRO A 202 -8.15 -11.08 16.04
C PRO A 202 -6.82 -10.74 15.37
N CYS A 203 -6.38 -9.50 15.55
CA CYS A 203 -5.12 -9.00 15.03
C CYS A 203 -3.97 -9.22 16.02
N ALA A 204 -2.74 -9.36 15.52
CA ALA A 204 -1.57 -9.58 16.39
C ALA A 204 -1.43 -8.49 17.46
N TRP A 205 -1.76 -7.25 17.10
CA TRP A 205 -1.68 -6.09 18.00
C TRP A 205 -2.71 -6.09 19.12
N GLU A 206 -3.75 -6.93 19.03
CA GLU A 206 -4.77 -7.09 20.07
C GLU A 206 -4.32 -8.04 21.18
N SER A 207 -3.17 -8.70 21.02
CA SER A 207 -2.54 -9.47 22.09
C SER A 207 -2.20 -8.55 23.27
N PRO A 208 -2.54 -8.92 24.52
CA PRO A 208 -2.14 -8.16 25.71
C PRO A 208 -0.63 -7.94 25.82
N ASP A 209 0.16 -8.87 25.27
CA ASP A 209 1.63 -8.83 25.30
C ASP A 209 2.25 -8.05 24.15
N PHE A 210 1.46 -7.53 23.21
CA PHE A 210 1.97 -6.93 21.98
C PHE A 210 2.97 -5.79 22.23
N GLU A 211 2.70 -4.94 23.21
CA GLU A 211 3.62 -3.86 23.59
C GLU A 211 4.98 -4.39 24.09
N ASN A 212 4.97 -5.50 24.83
CA ASN A 212 6.19 -6.15 25.28
C ASN A 212 6.91 -6.84 24.10
N GLU A 213 6.18 -7.37 23.13
CA GLU A 213 6.75 -7.91 21.90
C GLU A 213 7.48 -6.81 21.10
N LEU A 214 6.87 -5.63 20.92
CA LEU A 214 7.51 -4.51 20.23
C LEU A 214 8.81 -4.07 20.91
N LYS A 215 8.83 -4.00 22.25
CA LYS A 215 10.04 -3.69 23.00
C LYS A 215 11.13 -4.73 22.80
N LYS A 216 10.80 -6.02 22.92
CA LYS A 216 11.76 -7.13 22.74
C LYS A 216 12.30 -7.20 21.31
N ASP A 217 11.46 -6.87 20.34
CA ASP A 217 11.80 -6.80 18.92
C ASP A 217 12.72 -5.61 18.58
N GLY A 218 12.89 -4.63 19.48
CA GLY A 218 13.66 -3.41 19.22
C GLY A 218 12.97 -2.45 18.25
N TYR A 219 11.63 -2.47 18.23
CA TYR A 219 10.81 -1.62 17.36
C TYR A 219 11.07 -0.12 17.63
N TYR A 220 11.15 0.26 18.91
CA TYR A 220 11.26 1.67 19.30
C TYR A 220 12.62 2.28 18.97
N GLU A 221 13.69 1.50 19.12
CA GLU A 221 15.04 1.88 18.70
C GLU A 221 15.08 2.10 17.19
N ARG A 222 14.57 1.13 16.40
CA ARG A 222 14.48 1.28 14.94
C ARG A 222 13.62 2.45 14.52
N LYS A 223 12.48 2.68 15.17
CA LYS A 223 11.64 3.85 14.89
C LYS A 223 12.42 5.15 15.12
N LYS A 224 13.18 5.24 16.21
CA LYS A 224 14.02 6.41 16.52
C LYS A 224 15.12 6.62 15.48
N GLU A 225 15.77 5.55 15.03
CA GLU A 225 16.76 5.60 13.94
C GLU A 225 16.13 6.13 12.64
N MET A 226 14.97 5.61 12.25
CA MET A 226 14.27 6.06 11.03
C MET A 226 13.74 7.48 11.15
N ASP A 227 13.29 7.89 12.35
CA ASP A 227 12.91 9.28 12.64
C ASP A 227 14.10 10.24 12.43
N SER A 228 15.34 9.77 12.61
CA SER A 228 16.57 10.52 12.28
C SER A 228 17.02 10.40 10.81
N GLY A 229 16.27 9.66 9.98
CA GLY A 229 16.58 9.45 8.57
C GLY A 229 17.50 8.26 8.28
N ASP A 230 17.81 7.43 9.28
CA ASP A 230 18.60 6.21 9.06
C ASP A 230 17.70 5.02 8.69
N PHE A 231 17.76 4.64 7.41
CA PHE A 231 17.08 3.47 6.85
C PHE A 231 18.07 2.38 6.41
N SER A 232 19.33 2.45 6.86
CA SER A 232 20.41 1.57 6.39
C SER A 232 20.13 0.09 6.65
N TYR A 233 19.41 -0.23 7.73
CA TYR A 233 19.04 -1.61 8.04
C TYR A 233 18.05 -2.18 7.00
N LEU A 234 17.20 -1.38 6.35
CA LEU A 234 16.26 -1.86 5.32
C LEU A 234 16.99 -2.44 4.12
N LYS A 235 18.15 -1.88 3.76
CA LYS A 235 19.00 -2.44 2.70
C LYS A 235 19.47 -3.84 3.05
N LYS A 236 19.82 -4.08 4.33
CA LYS A 236 20.20 -5.41 4.83
C LYS A 236 19.02 -6.38 4.85
N VAL A 237 17.82 -5.89 5.20
CA VAL A 237 16.58 -6.68 5.16
C VAL A 237 16.26 -7.08 3.73
N GLN A 238 16.24 -6.13 2.80
CA GLN A 238 15.94 -6.39 1.39
C GLN A 238 16.90 -7.41 0.78
N ALA A 239 18.21 -7.30 1.06
CA ALA A 239 19.20 -8.25 0.56
C ALA A 239 18.98 -9.69 1.07
N LYS A 240 18.30 -9.87 2.20
CA LYS A 240 17.99 -11.19 2.79
C LYS A 240 16.58 -11.67 2.48
N ALA A 241 15.66 -10.75 2.15
CA ALA A 241 14.24 -11.03 1.99
C ALA A 241 13.97 -11.86 0.73
N LYS A 242 13.29 -13.00 0.90
CA LYS A 242 12.72 -13.75 -0.22
C LYS A 242 11.27 -13.33 -0.40
N LYS A 243 11.07 -12.18 -1.04
CA LYS A 243 9.73 -11.63 -1.31
C LYS A 243 8.87 -12.51 -2.21
N TRP A 244 9.52 -13.30 -3.05
CA TRP A 244 8.90 -14.28 -3.93
C TRP A 244 9.27 -15.68 -3.45
N VAL A 245 8.29 -16.59 -3.50
CA VAL A 245 8.57 -18.01 -3.35
C VAL A 245 9.11 -18.49 -4.69
N GLU A 246 10.31 -19.09 -4.71
CA GLU A 246 10.77 -19.83 -5.88
C GLU A 246 9.73 -20.91 -6.20
N VAL A 247 9.10 -20.84 -7.36
CA VAL A 247 8.21 -21.90 -7.82
C VAL A 247 9.09 -23.04 -8.27
N PRO A 248 9.07 -24.23 -7.63
CA PRO A 248 9.88 -25.34 -8.07
C PRO A 248 9.46 -25.75 -9.48
N GLY A 249 10.37 -25.71 -10.45
CA GLY A 249 10.18 -26.28 -11.79
C GLY A 249 9.92 -25.31 -12.95
N THR A 250 10.44 -24.08 -12.92
CA THR A 250 10.70 -23.31 -14.14
C THR A 250 12.11 -23.58 -14.65
#